data_AF-A0A7X8DCI4-F1
#
_entry.id   AF-A0A7X8DCI4-F1
#
_cell.length_a   1.000
_cell.length_b   1.000
_cell.length_c   1.000
_cell.angle_alpha   90.00
_cell.angle_beta   90.00
_cell.angle_gamma   90.00
#
_symmetry.space_group_name_H-M   'P 1'
#
loop_
_entity.id
_entity.type
_entity.pdbx_description
1 polymer ?
#
loop_
_entity_poly.entity_id
_entity_poly.type
_entity_poly.pdbx_seq_one_letter_code
_entity_poly.pdbx_strand_id
1 'polypeptide(L)'
;MKRLFTVCIVLFSILFTGCRGIDKAAGELKKIEQALEESSKLEQDKEITETNDMGSESKSNLNMGSDSSNPDQSDKLTEKSTSTPLTVVTPSTINSETTTTPTTAPTTTPTTTPTTPATTPATTPTTTPTTTVATVEYWNQEKADKLANFMVTWGNEMNQKYFEYWQGNSVDLYGLMVPDDVMGDYRIWDIAYVGETIEIEWSDNGVNKPGEYALVAIYSDAETQPANLDKHVYLFTIKDGVPIVMITMQSEGIDNRLHFYETENYALRTGFAAIVND
;
A
#
# COMPACT_ATOMS: atom_id res chain seq x y z
N MET A 1 -14.61 -13.45 -23.17
CA MET A 1 -14.67 -13.52 -21.69
C MET A 1 -15.40 -14.73 -21.11
N LYS A 2 -16.45 -15.30 -21.71
CA LYS A 2 -17.13 -16.51 -21.16
C LYS A 2 -16.47 -17.86 -21.45
N ARG A 3 -15.40 -17.91 -22.26
CA ARG A 3 -14.68 -19.16 -22.58
C ARG A 3 -13.35 -19.34 -21.83
N LEU A 4 -12.87 -18.30 -21.14
CA LEU A 4 -11.66 -18.37 -20.31
C LEU A 4 -11.95 -19.00 -18.94
N PHE A 5 -13.18 -18.85 -18.44
CA PHE A 5 -13.62 -19.43 -17.16
C PHE A 5 -13.77 -20.96 -17.16
N THR A 6 -13.96 -21.59 -18.33
CA THR A 6 -14.14 -23.05 -18.40
C THR A 6 -12.82 -23.81 -18.39
N VAL A 7 -11.70 -23.18 -18.71
CA VAL A 7 -10.37 -23.83 -18.72
C VAL A 7 -9.78 -23.91 -17.30
N CYS A 8 -10.05 -22.94 -16.43
CA CYS A 8 -9.58 -22.97 -15.04
C CYS A 8 -10.25 -24.05 -14.16
N ILE A 9 -11.47 -24.49 -14.49
CA ILE A 9 -12.18 -25.51 -13.71
C ILE A 9 -11.58 -26.92 -13.93
N VAL A 10 -10.95 -27.17 -15.09
CA VAL A 10 -10.32 -28.47 -15.36
C VAL A 10 -8.94 -28.60 -14.70
N LEU A 11 -8.28 -27.48 -14.39
CA LEU A 11 -6.98 -27.45 -13.70
C LEU A 11 -7.07 -27.83 -12.20
N PHE A 12 -8.25 -27.75 -11.58
CA PHE A 12 -8.41 -28.02 -10.13
C PHE A 12 -8.79 -29.48 -9.79
N SER A 13 -9.00 -30.35 -10.78
CA SER A 13 -9.46 -31.73 -10.54
C SER A 13 -8.35 -32.79 -10.50
N ILE A 14 -7.06 -32.41 -10.56
CA ILE A 14 -5.95 -33.40 -10.67
C ILE A 14 -5.03 -33.45 -9.44
N LEU A 15 -5.29 -32.70 -8.36
CA LEU A 15 -4.40 -32.69 -7.18
C LEU A 15 -4.84 -33.54 -5.98
N PHE A 16 -5.79 -34.46 -6.15
CA PHE A 16 -6.03 -35.50 -5.14
C PHE A 16 -6.20 -36.87 -5.78
N THR A 17 -5.08 -37.58 -6.01
CA THR A 17 -4.94 -39.03 -5.81
C THR A 17 -3.46 -39.44 -5.95
N GLY A 18 -2.89 -39.89 -4.83
CA GLY A 18 -1.99 -41.05 -4.72
C GLY A 18 -0.80 -41.20 -5.67
N CYS A 19 0.40 -41.21 -5.10
CA CYS A 19 1.66 -41.62 -5.71
C CYS A 19 1.53 -42.86 -6.63
N ARG A 20 1.65 -42.66 -7.96
CA ARG A 20 2.18 -43.65 -8.92
C ARG A 20 2.37 -43.00 -10.30
N GLY A 21 3.64 -42.88 -10.72
CA GLY A 21 4.02 -42.70 -12.14
C GLY A 21 4.38 -41.27 -12.54
N ILE A 22 5.60 -40.83 -12.20
CA ILE A 22 6.15 -39.52 -12.62
C ILE A 22 6.37 -39.45 -14.15
N ASP A 23 6.48 -40.60 -14.84
CA ASP A 23 6.74 -40.61 -16.28
C ASP A 23 5.49 -40.34 -17.15
N LYS A 24 4.28 -40.50 -16.61
CA LYS A 24 3.02 -40.24 -17.34
C LYS A 24 2.59 -38.76 -17.28
N ALA A 25 2.96 -38.05 -16.21
CA ALA A 25 2.64 -36.64 -16.03
C ALA A 25 3.42 -35.72 -17.01
N ALA A 26 4.66 -36.08 -17.36
CA ALA A 26 5.47 -35.31 -18.29
C ALA A 26 4.92 -35.28 -19.73
N GLY A 27 4.28 -36.37 -20.18
CA GLY A 27 3.66 -36.44 -21.50
C GLY A 27 2.39 -35.59 -21.64
N GLU A 28 1.64 -35.45 -20.54
CA GLU A 28 0.41 -34.65 -20.51
C GLU A 28 0.74 -33.14 -20.38
N LEU A 29 1.79 -32.77 -19.65
CA LEU A 29 2.27 -31.37 -19.60
C LEU A 29 2.68 -30.85 -20.98
N LYS A 30 3.38 -31.66 -21.78
CA LYS A 30 3.78 -31.27 -23.14
C LYS A 30 2.61 -31.07 -24.10
N LYS A 31 1.51 -31.82 -23.90
CA LYS A 31 0.26 -31.61 -24.67
C LYS A 31 -0.45 -30.32 -24.26
N ILE A 32 -0.43 -29.97 -22.98
CA ILE A 32 -1.03 -28.72 -22.48
C ILE A 32 -0.25 -27.51 -23.02
N GLU A 33 1.08 -27.56 -23.03
CA GLU A 33 1.93 -26.50 -23.59
C GLU A 33 1.68 -26.31 -25.10
N GLN A 34 1.55 -27.41 -25.85
CA GLN A 34 1.23 -27.34 -27.28
C GLN A 34 -0.18 -26.79 -27.56
N ALA A 35 -1.18 -27.17 -26.75
CA ALA A 35 -2.55 -26.65 -26.87
C ALA A 35 -2.64 -25.16 -26.52
N LEU A 36 -1.81 -24.68 -25.59
CA LEU A 36 -1.73 -23.26 -25.22
C LEU A 36 -1.12 -22.42 -26.36
N GLU A 37 -0.06 -22.92 -27.00
CA GLU A 37 0.57 -22.26 -28.16
C GLU A 37 -0.36 -22.23 -29.38
N GLU A 38 -1.12 -23.30 -29.64
CA GLU A 38 -2.13 -23.33 -30.72
C GLU A 38 -3.29 -22.37 -30.44
N SER A 39 -3.69 -22.17 -29.19
CA SER A 39 -4.72 -21.18 -28.82
C SER A 39 -4.26 -19.73 -28.99
N SER A 40 -2.97 -19.44 -28.76
CA SER A 40 -2.36 -18.12 -28.98
C SER A 40 -2.36 -17.73 -30.47
N LYS A 41 -2.05 -18.68 -31.36
CA LYS A 41 -2.08 -18.44 -32.83
C LYS A 41 -3.47 -18.16 -33.37
N LEU A 42 -4.50 -18.82 -32.82
CA LEU A 42 -5.88 -18.63 -33.29
C LEU A 42 -6.46 -17.25 -32.94
N GLU A 43 -5.93 -16.58 -31.90
CA GLU A 43 -6.34 -15.23 -31.51
C GLU A 43 -5.72 -14.16 -32.45
N GLN A 44 -4.49 -14.37 -32.95
CA GLN A 44 -3.83 -13.47 -33.91
C GLN A 44 -4.48 -13.49 -35.31
N ASP A 45 -4.98 -14.64 -35.76
CA ASP A 45 -5.66 -14.75 -37.07
C ASP A 45 -7.04 -14.06 -37.08
N LYS A 46 -7.63 -13.81 -35.91
CA LYS A 46 -8.90 -13.11 -35.78
C LYS A 46 -8.75 -11.58 -35.87
N GLU A 47 -7.59 -11.04 -35.49
CA GLU A 47 -7.29 -9.60 -35.57
C GLU A 47 -6.94 -9.15 -37.01
N ILE A 48 -6.49 -10.07 -37.87
CA ILE A 48 -6.09 -9.76 -39.26
C ILE A 48 -7.28 -9.76 -40.24
N THR A 49 -8.45 -10.30 -39.86
CA THR A 49 -9.60 -10.45 -40.78
C THR A 49 -10.60 -9.27 -40.74
N GLU A 50 -10.31 -8.20 -39.98
CA GLU A 50 -11.24 -7.06 -39.80
C GLU A 50 -10.78 -5.73 -40.45
N THR A 51 -9.74 -5.73 -41.31
CA THR A 51 -9.22 -4.48 -41.93
C THR A 51 -9.28 -4.40 -43.45
N ASN A 52 -9.99 -5.30 -44.14
CA ASN A 52 -10.14 -5.25 -45.60
C ASN A 52 -11.62 -5.21 -46.04
N ASP A 53 -12.33 -4.12 -45.74
CA ASP A 53 -13.43 -3.66 -46.60
C ASP A 53 -13.67 -2.15 -46.48
N MET A 54 -13.20 -1.42 -47.50
CA MET A 54 -13.76 -0.20 -48.11
C MET A 54 -12.64 0.70 -48.64
N GLY A 55 -12.22 0.42 -49.86
CA GLY A 55 -11.72 1.46 -50.75
C GLY A 55 -12.87 1.98 -51.61
N SER A 56 -13.02 3.30 -51.75
CA SER A 56 -12.94 3.95 -53.06
C SER A 56 -13.01 5.47 -52.93
N GLU A 57 -12.35 6.11 -53.88
CA GLU A 57 -11.91 7.49 -53.97
C GLU A 57 -13.04 8.46 -54.36
N SER A 58 -12.85 9.75 -54.06
CA SER A 58 -12.88 10.79 -55.10
C SER A 58 -12.37 12.13 -54.59
N LYS A 59 -11.29 12.60 -55.22
CA LYS A 59 -10.78 13.97 -55.16
C LYS A 59 -11.68 14.89 -55.99
N SER A 60 -11.97 16.09 -55.48
CA SER A 60 -12.01 17.28 -56.32
C SER A 60 -11.56 18.50 -55.50
N ASN A 61 -10.83 19.37 -56.18
CA ASN A 61 -10.08 20.50 -55.66
C ASN A 61 -10.55 21.77 -56.41
N LEU A 62 -10.21 22.95 -55.88
CA LEU A 62 -10.41 24.32 -56.42
C LEU A 62 -11.83 24.90 -56.11
N ASN A 63 -12.06 26.17 -55.74
CA ASN A 63 -11.31 27.41 -55.93
C ASN A 63 -11.94 28.59 -55.12
N MET A 64 -11.12 29.62 -54.86
CA MET A 64 -11.38 31.09 -54.87
C MET A 64 -12.37 31.82 -53.94
N GLY A 65 -11.84 32.94 -53.37
CA GLY A 65 -12.52 34.23 -53.23
C GLY A 65 -12.75 34.68 -51.77
N SER A 66 -11.88 35.47 -51.15
CA SER A 66 -11.73 36.95 -51.25
C SER A 66 -12.78 37.77 -50.46
N ASP A 67 -12.23 38.49 -49.47
CA ASP A 67 -12.50 39.89 -49.10
C ASP A 67 -13.56 40.28 -48.04
N SER A 68 -13.04 41.07 -47.08
CA SER A 68 -13.57 42.29 -46.48
C SER A 68 -14.86 42.34 -45.62
N SER A 69 -14.62 42.87 -44.41
CA SER A 69 -15.31 44.01 -43.78
C SER A 69 -16.62 43.81 -43.00
N ASN A 70 -16.55 44.12 -41.70
CA ASN A 70 -17.61 44.58 -40.78
C ASN A 70 -18.23 45.93 -41.30
N PRO A 71 -19.37 46.51 -40.83
CA PRO A 71 -19.93 46.47 -39.47
C PRO A 71 -21.48 46.56 -39.32
N ASP A 72 -21.91 46.87 -38.08
CA ASP A 72 -23.22 47.38 -37.62
C ASP A 72 -24.27 46.32 -37.21
N GLN A 73 -25.15 46.45 -36.20
CA GLN A 73 -25.36 47.17 -34.93
C GLN A 73 -26.87 47.03 -34.66
N SER A 74 -27.29 46.67 -33.44
CA SER A 74 -28.64 46.87 -32.81
C SER A 74 -28.83 45.83 -31.70
N ASP A 75 -29.42 46.03 -30.52
CA ASP A 75 -29.97 47.14 -29.71
C ASP A 75 -30.01 46.55 -28.27
N LYS A 76 -29.43 47.13 -27.23
CA LYS A 76 -29.97 48.19 -26.34
C LYS A 76 -31.42 47.96 -25.84
N LEU A 77 -31.59 47.48 -24.59
CA LEU A 77 -32.06 48.28 -23.45
C LEU A 77 -32.39 47.43 -22.20
N THR A 78 -31.58 47.70 -21.18
CA THR A 78 -31.80 47.58 -19.75
C THR A 78 -32.89 48.54 -19.27
N GLU A 79 -33.61 48.19 -18.19
CA GLU A 79 -33.72 48.96 -16.93
C GLU A 79 -34.87 48.44 -16.05
N LYS A 80 -34.62 48.26 -14.73
CA LYS A 80 -35.31 49.05 -13.69
C LYS A 80 -34.78 48.80 -12.27
N SER A 81 -34.36 49.92 -11.66
CA SER A 81 -34.26 50.28 -10.22
C SER A 81 -33.12 49.68 -9.38
N THR A 82 -32.08 50.41 -8.94
CA THR A 82 -31.94 51.69 -8.17
C THR A 82 -32.16 51.53 -6.66
N SER A 83 -31.09 51.49 -5.86
CA SER A 83 -30.61 52.62 -5.02
C SER A 83 -29.53 52.17 -4.01
N THR A 84 -28.34 52.77 -4.15
CA THR A 84 -27.16 52.82 -3.26
C THR A 84 -27.39 53.81 -2.08
N PRO A 85 -26.41 54.20 -1.22
CA PRO A 85 -25.11 53.61 -0.79
C PRO A 85 -24.86 53.74 0.74
N LEU A 86 -23.71 53.26 1.25
CA LEU A 86 -22.79 54.02 2.10
C LEU A 86 -21.42 53.30 2.20
N THR A 87 -20.37 54.09 2.43
CA THR A 87 -19.07 53.99 1.79
C THR A 87 -17.97 54.17 2.85
N VAL A 88 -16.90 53.35 2.81
CA VAL A 88 -15.47 53.70 3.13
C VAL A 88 -15.17 53.98 4.63
N VAL A 89 -14.07 53.54 5.28
CA VAL A 89 -12.62 53.66 4.99
C VAL A 89 -11.82 52.71 5.92
N THR A 90 -10.68 52.21 5.43
CA THR A 90 -9.45 51.83 6.18
C THR A 90 -8.67 53.08 6.62
N PRO A 91 -7.81 53.08 7.69
CA PRO A 91 -6.44 52.51 7.60
C PRO A 91 -5.74 52.00 8.91
N SER A 92 -4.75 51.13 8.69
CA SER A 92 -3.40 50.94 9.31
C SER A 92 -3.06 51.11 10.81
N THR A 93 -2.45 50.03 11.36
CA THR A 93 -1.24 49.90 12.24
C THR A 93 -1.23 50.39 13.71
N ILE A 94 -0.86 49.46 14.64
CA ILE A 94 0.21 49.50 15.69
C ILE A 94 -0.18 48.67 16.95
N ASN A 95 0.64 47.63 17.20
CA ASN A 95 1.17 46.98 18.42
C ASN A 95 0.54 46.98 19.84
N SER A 96 0.91 45.88 20.54
CA SER A 96 1.17 45.65 21.98
C SER A 96 -0.05 45.25 22.86
N GLU A 97 0.02 44.30 23.80
CA GLU A 97 1.14 43.68 24.53
C GLU A 97 0.65 42.46 25.38
N THR A 98 1.59 41.85 26.12
CA THR A 98 1.50 40.88 27.26
C THR A 98 1.70 39.40 26.93
N THR A 99 2.62 38.60 27.53
CA THR A 99 3.65 38.81 28.58
C THR A 99 4.63 37.63 28.51
N THR A 100 5.93 37.88 28.45
CA THR A 100 6.99 36.90 28.77
C THR A 100 8.12 37.60 29.54
N THR A 101 8.53 37.02 30.66
CA THR A 101 9.73 37.41 31.43
C THR A 101 10.37 36.14 32.03
N PRO A 102 11.64 36.17 32.50
CA PRO A 102 12.72 35.39 31.88
C PRO A 102 13.49 34.52 32.91
N THR A 103 14.43 33.67 32.46
CA THR A 103 15.55 33.24 33.33
C THR A 103 16.83 33.04 32.51
N THR A 104 17.64 34.10 32.51
CA THR A 104 19.08 34.19 32.75
C THR A 104 19.99 32.96 32.51
N ALA A 105 20.91 33.09 31.57
CA ALA A 105 22.20 32.40 31.57
C ALA A 105 23.32 33.42 31.23
N PRO A 106 24.33 33.63 32.09
CA PRO A 106 25.51 34.43 31.74
C PRO A 106 26.65 33.55 31.21
N THR A 107 27.29 34.07 30.15
CA THR A 107 28.54 33.60 29.54
C THR A 107 29.76 34.15 30.31
N THR A 108 30.75 33.31 30.63
CA THR A 108 32.14 33.73 30.92
C THR A 108 33.18 32.70 30.42
N THR A 109 33.94 33.10 29.40
CA THR A 109 35.41 33.07 29.14
C THR A 109 36.33 31.97 29.78
N PRO A 110 37.41 31.51 29.10
CA PRO A 110 38.12 30.26 29.38
C PRO A 110 39.30 30.42 30.34
N THR A 111 39.76 29.32 30.96
CA THR A 111 41.01 29.27 31.75
C THR A 111 41.65 27.87 31.71
N THR A 112 42.98 27.88 31.67
CA THR A 112 43.97 26.80 31.46
C THR A 112 44.21 25.86 32.65
N THR A 113 44.48 24.58 32.34
CA THR A 113 45.32 23.48 32.94
C THR A 113 46.17 23.83 34.18
N PRO A 114 46.43 22.95 35.21
CA PRO A 114 47.08 21.61 35.09
C PRO A 114 46.82 20.53 36.19
N THR A 115 47.62 19.44 36.16
CA THR A 115 47.87 18.33 37.15
C THR A 115 46.90 17.13 37.15
N THR A 116 47.25 15.84 37.32
CA THR A 116 48.46 14.97 37.40
C THR A 116 47.92 13.50 37.39
N PRO A 117 48.66 12.46 36.94
CA PRO A 117 48.12 11.11 36.75
C PRO A 117 48.05 10.29 38.05
N ALA A 118 46.92 9.60 38.29
CA ALA A 118 46.79 8.59 39.34
C ALA A 118 46.59 7.19 38.73
N THR A 119 47.57 6.32 39.02
CA THR A 119 47.63 4.89 38.69
C THR A 119 47.02 4.05 39.81
N THR A 120 46.02 3.19 39.53
CA THR A 120 45.75 1.91 40.25
C THR A 120 44.73 1.05 39.47
N PRO A 121 44.53 -0.26 39.77
CA PRO A 121 45.03 -1.39 38.98
C PRO A 121 43.94 -2.16 38.20
N ALA A 122 44.38 -2.85 37.15
CA ALA A 122 43.56 -3.75 36.34
C ALA A 122 42.98 -4.90 37.18
N THR A 123 41.65 -4.95 37.26
CA THR A 123 40.90 -6.15 37.63
C THR A 123 40.45 -6.82 36.35
N THR A 124 40.93 -8.03 36.11
CA THR A 124 40.52 -8.89 35.00
C THR A 124 39.08 -9.36 35.25
N PRO A 125 38.09 -9.02 34.41
CA PRO A 125 36.81 -9.70 34.48
C PRO A 125 36.98 -11.10 33.88
N THR A 126 36.88 -12.13 34.73
CA THR A 126 36.65 -13.51 34.29
C THR A 126 35.26 -13.57 33.66
N THR A 127 35.20 -13.46 32.33
CA THR A 127 33.99 -13.71 31.56
C THR A 127 33.67 -15.20 31.63
N THR A 128 32.68 -15.54 32.46
CA THR A 128 31.99 -16.83 32.34
C THR A 128 31.16 -16.75 31.07
N PRO A 129 31.35 -17.64 30.07
CA PRO A 129 30.46 -17.65 28.92
C PRO A 129 29.10 -18.19 29.38
N THR A 130 28.16 -17.30 29.64
CA THR A 130 26.75 -17.66 29.67
C THR A 130 26.39 -18.05 28.24
N THR A 131 26.19 -19.33 27.98
CA THR A 131 25.57 -19.79 26.74
C THR A 131 24.12 -19.32 26.76
N THR A 132 23.89 -18.10 26.28
CA THR A 132 22.56 -17.61 25.96
C THR A 132 22.04 -18.49 24.82
N VAL A 133 21.05 -19.33 25.12
CA VAL A 133 20.27 -20.00 24.08
C VAL A 133 19.67 -18.87 23.24
N ALA A 134 20.08 -18.76 21.97
CA ALA A 134 19.56 -17.74 21.08
C ALA A 134 18.05 -17.96 20.93
N THR A 135 17.27 -17.02 21.43
CA THR A 135 15.83 -16.96 21.13
C THR A 135 15.69 -16.73 19.63
N VAL A 136 14.88 -17.54 18.96
CA VAL A 136 14.57 -17.32 17.55
C VAL A 136 13.77 -16.03 17.45
N GLU A 137 14.20 -15.11 16.58
CA GLU A 137 13.58 -13.81 16.32
C GLU A 137 13.59 -13.58 14.82
N TYR A 138 12.43 -13.23 14.25
CA TYR A 138 12.24 -13.05 12.80
C TYR A 138 12.10 -11.57 12.42
N TRP A 139 11.81 -10.71 13.40
CA TRP A 139 11.55 -9.30 13.21
C TRP A 139 12.36 -8.44 14.17
N ASN A 140 12.70 -7.22 13.77
CA ASN A 140 13.35 -6.22 14.62
C ASN A 140 13.18 -4.82 13.98
N GLN A 141 13.69 -3.79 14.65
CA GLN A 141 13.58 -2.41 14.16
C GLN A 141 14.27 -2.18 12.80
N GLU A 142 15.41 -2.81 12.53
CA GLU A 142 16.08 -2.65 11.24
C GLU A 142 15.22 -3.19 10.09
N LYS A 143 14.51 -4.31 10.34
CA LYS A 143 13.55 -4.89 9.39
C LYS A 143 12.32 -4.01 9.22
N ALA A 144 11.82 -3.40 10.29
CA ALA A 144 10.75 -2.41 10.22
C ALA A 144 11.15 -1.20 9.34
N ASP A 145 12.36 -0.66 9.51
CA ASP A 145 12.86 0.45 8.70
C ASP A 145 13.00 0.06 7.21
N LYS A 146 13.46 -1.17 6.93
CA LYS A 146 13.51 -1.71 5.56
C LYS A 146 12.11 -1.84 4.95
N LEU A 147 11.14 -2.32 5.73
CA LEU A 147 9.74 -2.43 5.28
C LEU A 147 9.12 -1.06 4.99
N ALA A 148 9.31 -0.07 5.87
CA ALA A 148 8.80 1.27 5.65
C ALA A 148 9.34 1.88 4.34
N ASN A 149 10.65 1.77 4.10
CA ASN A 149 11.27 2.24 2.85
C ASN A 149 10.77 1.47 1.61
N PHE A 150 10.58 0.16 1.76
CA PHE A 150 10.00 -0.68 0.72
C PHE A 150 8.58 -0.24 0.36
N MET A 151 7.72 0.01 1.35
CA MET A 151 6.34 0.43 1.13
C MET A 151 6.24 1.80 0.46
N VAL A 152 7.13 2.73 0.78
CA VAL A 152 7.22 4.02 0.08
C VAL A 152 7.59 3.82 -1.39
N THR A 153 8.63 3.04 -1.67
CA THR A 153 9.09 2.77 -3.04
C THR A 153 7.99 2.08 -3.86
N TRP A 154 7.45 0.99 -3.34
CA TRP A 154 6.41 0.21 -3.99
C TRP A 154 5.12 1.01 -4.21
N GLY A 155 4.69 1.79 -3.21
CA GLY A 155 3.54 2.68 -3.37
C GLY A 155 3.73 3.66 -4.52
N ASN A 156 4.90 4.30 -4.61
CA ASN A 156 5.21 5.22 -5.71
C ASN A 156 5.18 4.53 -7.08
N GLU A 157 5.68 3.31 -7.21
CA GLU A 157 5.62 2.51 -8.45
C GLU A 157 4.17 2.20 -8.87
N MET A 158 3.30 1.95 -7.89
CA MET A 158 1.87 1.72 -8.09
C MET A 158 1.05 3.02 -8.22
N ASN A 159 1.71 4.18 -8.10
CA ASN A 159 1.09 5.49 -8.06
C ASN A 159 0.01 5.62 -6.95
N GLN A 160 0.30 5.02 -5.79
CA GLN A 160 -0.50 4.97 -4.57
C GLN A 160 0.34 5.44 -3.37
N LYS A 161 -0.28 5.91 -2.29
CA LYS A 161 0.42 6.34 -1.07
C LYS A 161 -0.03 5.50 0.10
N TYR A 162 0.91 4.76 0.69
CA TYR A 162 0.65 3.92 1.85
C TYR A 162 1.24 4.55 3.11
N PHE A 163 0.46 4.50 4.19
CA PHE A 163 0.88 4.91 5.53
C PHE A 163 0.78 3.73 6.49
N GLU A 164 1.62 3.75 7.52
CA GLU A 164 1.61 2.76 8.58
C GLU A 164 0.57 3.10 9.64
N TYR A 165 -0.13 2.08 10.15
CA TYR A 165 -1.18 2.20 11.16
C TYR A 165 -0.95 1.20 12.31
N TRP A 166 -1.44 1.54 13.50
CA TRP A 166 -1.29 0.74 14.73
C TRP A 166 -2.42 1.07 15.71
N GLN A 167 -2.51 0.36 16.83
CA GLN A 167 -3.56 0.62 17.82
C GLN A 167 -3.46 2.06 18.37
N GLY A 168 -4.57 2.80 18.34
CA GLY A 168 -4.63 4.24 18.64
C GLY A 168 -4.24 5.17 17.47
N ASN A 169 -3.83 4.63 16.33
CA ASN A 169 -3.62 5.34 15.07
C ASN A 169 -4.26 4.54 13.93
N SER A 170 -5.59 4.58 13.86
CA SER A 170 -6.38 3.81 12.91
C SER A 170 -6.74 4.58 11.64
N VAL A 171 -7.00 3.84 10.56
CA VAL A 171 -7.54 4.36 9.29
C VAL A 171 -8.99 3.95 9.08
N ASP A 172 -9.79 4.82 8.47
CA ASP A 172 -11.17 4.53 8.07
C ASP A 172 -11.20 3.68 6.79
N LEU A 173 -11.47 2.38 6.97
CA LEU A 173 -11.82 1.43 5.91
C LEU A 173 -13.34 1.25 5.85
N TYR A 174 -14.00 2.17 5.15
CA TYR A 174 -15.44 2.13 4.88
C TYR A 174 -16.32 2.14 6.15
N GLY A 175 -15.91 2.92 7.14
CA GLY A 175 -16.56 3.07 8.45
C GLY A 175 -15.97 2.19 9.55
N LEU A 176 -15.03 1.30 9.22
CA LEU A 176 -14.30 0.47 10.17
C LEU A 176 -12.92 1.08 10.44
N MET A 177 -12.61 1.37 11.71
CA MET A 177 -11.34 1.97 12.13
C MET A 177 -10.29 0.86 12.32
N VAL A 178 -9.44 0.63 11.33
CA VAL A 178 -8.43 -0.44 11.38
C VAL A 178 -7.10 0.12 11.89
N PRO A 179 -6.47 -0.46 12.94
CA PRO A 179 -6.81 -1.75 13.55
C PRO A 179 -7.73 -1.72 14.79
N ASP A 180 -8.07 -0.58 15.38
CA ASP A 180 -8.73 -0.55 16.70
C ASP A 180 -10.07 -1.30 16.76
N ASP A 181 -10.83 -1.32 15.66
CA ASP A 181 -12.12 -2.01 15.59
C ASP A 181 -11.99 -3.52 15.33
N VAL A 182 -10.80 -4.01 14.98
CA VAL A 182 -10.55 -5.42 14.60
C VAL A 182 -9.48 -6.11 15.45
N MET A 183 -8.82 -5.39 16.36
CA MET A 183 -7.78 -5.90 17.22
C MET A 183 -7.92 -5.40 18.67
N GLY A 184 -7.31 -6.13 19.61
CA GLY A 184 -7.36 -5.80 21.04
C GLY A 184 -8.68 -6.18 21.71
N ASP A 185 -8.83 -5.75 22.96
CA ASP A 185 -9.94 -6.14 23.84
C ASP A 185 -11.28 -5.51 23.46
N TYR A 186 -11.25 -4.39 22.73
CA TYR A 186 -12.44 -3.63 22.35
C TYR A 186 -12.84 -3.81 20.88
N ARG A 187 -12.21 -4.77 20.18
CA ARG A 187 -12.56 -5.06 18.79
C ARG A 187 -14.05 -5.37 18.66
N ILE A 188 -14.66 -4.85 17.61
CA ILE A 188 -16.06 -5.11 17.27
C ILE A 188 -16.18 -6.23 16.24
N TRP A 189 -15.15 -6.44 15.42
CA TRP A 189 -15.07 -7.51 14.42
C TRP A 189 -13.84 -8.39 14.68
N ASP A 190 -13.94 -9.68 14.34
CA ASP A 190 -12.77 -10.56 14.29
C ASP A 190 -12.06 -10.45 12.93
N ILE A 191 -10.79 -10.86 12.89
CA ILE A 191 -10.03 -11.02 11.64
C ILE A 191 -10.21 -12.44 11.12
N ALA A 192 -10.61 -12.55 9.86
CA ALA A 192 -10.66 -13.82 9.15
C ALA A 192 -9.58 -13.87 8.05
N TYR A 193 -8.92 -15.01 7.89
CA TYR A 193 -7.98 -15.27 6.81
C TYR A 193 -8.44 -16.50 6.03
N VAL A 194 -8.72 -16.34 4.73
CA VAL A 194 -9.26 -17.41 3.86
C VAL A 194 -10.57 -18.00 4.44
N GLY A 195 -11.41 -17.14 5.03
CA GLY A 195 -12.73 -17.49 5.56
C GLY A 195 -12.76 -18.03 7.00
N GLU A 196 -11.60 -18.34 7.59
CA GLU A 196 -11.49 -18.81 8.97
C GLU A 196 -11.05 -17.68 9.89
N THR A 197 -11.65 -17.59 11.08
CA THR A 197 -11.18 -16.66 12.12
C THR A 197 -9.80 -17.09 12.58
N ILE A 198 -8.87 -16.15 12.66
CA ILE A 198 -7.48 -16.41 13.06
C ILE A 198 -7.12 -15.70 14.36
N GLU A 199 -6.20 -16.31 15.10
CA GLU A 199 -5.52 -15.67 16.23
C GLU A 199 -4.32 -14.87 15.69
N ILE A 200 -4.36 -13.56 15.90
CA ILE A 200 -3.35 -12.61 15.41
C ILE A 200 -3.08 -11.57 16.49
N GLU A 201 -1.81 -11.40 16.85
CA GLU A 201 -1.36 -10.44 17.86
C GLU A 201 -0.15 -9.67 17.36
N TRP A 202 -0.01 -8.43 17.80
CA TRP A 202 1.18 -7.62 17.52
C TRP A 202 2.43 -8.27 18.11
N SER A 203 3.53 -8.25 17.39
CA SER A 203 4.78 -8.89 17.79
C SER A 203 6.00 -8.07 17.36
N ASP A 204 6.78 -7.61 18.32
CA ASP A 204 7.98 -6.81 18.04
C ASP A 204 9.15 -7.65 17.49
N ASN A 205 9.14 -8.96 17.76
CA ASN A 205 10.19 -9.91 17.37
C ASN A 205 9.73 -10.91 16.29
N GLY A 206 8.48 -10.80 15.81
CA GLY A 206 7.92 -11.67 14.77
C GLY A 206 7.63 -13.09 15.24
N VAL A 207 7.51 -13.31 16.55
CA VAL A 207 7.21 -14.61 17.16
C VAL A 207 5.98 -14.49 18.06
N ASN A 208 4.99 -15.34 17.82
CA ASN A 208 3.82 -15.57 18.68
C ASN A 208 3.73 -17.04 19.09
N LYS A 209 2.63 -17.44 19.75
CA LYS A 209 2.42 -18.85 20.10
C LYS A 209 2.30 -19.69 18.81
N PRO A 210 2.67 -20.98 18.85
CA PRO A 210 2.63 -21.83 17.66
C PRO A 210 1.25 -21.81 16.98
N GLY A 211 1.24 -21.54 15.68
CA GLY A 211 0.02 -21.45 14.88
C GLY A 211 -0.73 -20.10 14.94
N GLU A 212 -0.34 -19.17 15.81
CA GLU A 212 -0.83 -17.78 15.83
C GLU A 212 -0.03 -16.93 14.82
N TYR A 213 -0.65 -15.87 14.31
CA TYR A 213 0.00 -14.94 13.40
C TYR A 213 0.66 -13.80 14.20
N ALA A 214 1.96 -13.60 14.00
CA ALA A 214 2.69 -12.45 14.50
C ALA A 214 2.51 -11.28 13.54
N LEU A 215 1.68 -10.31 13.90
CA LEU A 215 1.53 -9.07 13.14
C LEU A 215 2.70 -8.14 13.45
N VAL A 216 3.40 -7.70 12.40
CA VAL A 216 4.58 -6.84 12.54
C VAL A 216 4.40 -5.44 11.96
N ALA A 217 3.44 -5.25 11.05
CA ALA A 217 3.07 -3.93 10.53
C ALA A 217 1.71 -3.95 9.81
N ILE A 218 1.07 -2.78 9.74
CA ILE A 218 -0.15 -2.55 8.96
C ILE A 218 0.09 -1.35 8.05
N TYR A 219 -0.19 -1.50 6.75
CA TYR A 219 -0.14 -0.37 5.81
C TYR A 219 -1.44 -0.23 5.05
N SER A 220 -1.86 1.01 4.78
CA SER A 220 -3.05 1.28 3.99
C SER A 220 -2.93 2.54 3.14
N ASP A 221 -3.60 2.54 1.99
CA ASP A 221 -3.80 3.71 1.13
C ASP A 221 -5.13 4.42 1.39
N ALA A 222 -5.96 3.90 2.30
CA ALA A 222 -7.36 4.30 2.50
C ALA A 222 -7.58 5.80 2.77
N GLU A 223 -6.62 6.47 3.40
CA GLU A 223 -6.68 7.91 3.68
C GLU A 223 -6.52 8.77 2.41
N THR A 224 -5.76 8.29 1.42
CA THR A 224 -5.44 9.06 0.21
C THR A 224 -6.09 8.52 -1.05
N GLN A 225 -6.66 7.31 -0.98
CA GLN A 225 -7.27 6.68 -2.13
C GLN A 225 -8.48 7.48 -2.62
N PRO A 226 -8.56 7.77 -3.94
CA PRO A 226 -9.74 8.38 -4.52
C PRO A 226 -11.01 7.60 -4.20
N ALA A 227 -12.12 8.29 -3.93
CA ALA A 227 -13.38 7.69 -3.51
C ALA A 227 -13.99 6.68 -4.50
N ASN A 228 -13.56 6.70 -5.75
CA ASN A 228 -14.01 5.80 -6.81
C ASN A 228 -13.10 4.58 -7.02
N LEU A 229 -12.05 4.43 -6.21
CA LEU A 229 -11.14 3.29 -6.23
C LEU A 229 -11.26 2.52 -4.92
N ASP A 230 -10.94 1.23 -4.98
CA ASP A 230 -10.93 0.38 -3.80
C ASP A 230 -9.79 0.77 -2.87
N LYS A 231 -10.08 0.80 -1.57
CA LYS A 231 -9.10 1.01 -0.50
C LYS A 231 -8.46 -0.33 -0.14
N HIS A 232 -7.18 -0.31 0.18
CA HIS A 232 -6.42 -1.51 0.52
C HIS A 232 -5.88 -1.39 1.95
N VAL A 233 -6.02 -2.45 2.73
CA VAL A 233 -5.27 -2.64 3.97
C VAL A 233 -4.43 -3.88 3.84
N TYR A 234 -3.13 -3.74 4.10
CA TYR A 234 -2.17 -4.83 4.15
C TYR A 234 -1.76 -5.13 5.59
N LEU A 235 -1.78 -6.42 5.95
CA LEU A 235 -1.18 -6.91 7.19
C LEU A 235 0.10 -7.67 6.85
N PHE A 236 1.22 -7.23 7.42
CA PHE A 236 2.50 -7.92 7.32
C PHE A 236 2.63 -8.84 8.53
N THR A 237 2.59 -10.15 8.28
CA THR A 237 2.52 -11.16 9.35
C THR A 237 3.58 -12.22 9.20
N ILE A 238 3.99 -12.83 10.31
CA ILE A 238 4.91 -13.97 10.34
C ILE A 238 4.20 -15.09 11.10
N LYS A 239 4.10 -16.27 10.50
CA LYS A 239 3.52 -17.45 11.13
C LYS A 239 4.55 -18.56 11.15
N ASP A 240 4.99 -18.95 12.34
CA ASP A 240 6.00 -20.01 12.52
C ASP A 240 7.26 -19.79 11.63
N GLY A 241 7.71 -18.54 11.53
CA GLY A 241 8.84 -18.12 10.68
C GLY A 241 8.54 -17.93 9.19
N VAL A 242 7.30 -18.17 8.76
CA VAL A 242 6.86 -17.95 7.37
C VAL A 242 6.26 -16.56 7.23
N PRO A 243 6.86 -15.66 6.41
CA PRO A 243 6.29 -14.35 6.12
C PRO A 243 5.06 -14.47 5.22
N ILE A 244 3.96 -13.81 5.61
CA ILE A 244 2.68 -13.77 4.88
C ILE A 244 2.21 -12.32 4.83
N VAL A 245 1.95 -11.81 3.62
CA VAL A 245 1.34 -10.49 3.43
C VAL A 245 -0.12 -10.69 3.08
N MET A 246 -0.99 -10.23 3.97
CA MET A 246 -2.44 -10.32 3.79
C MET A 246 -2.99 -9.01 3.23
N ILE A 247 -4.07 -9.07 2.46
CA ILE A 247 -4.78 -7.90 1.93
C ILE A 247 -6.28 -8.02 2.18
N THR A 248 -6.92 -6.90 2.49
CA THR A 248 -8.36 -6.73 2.38
C THR A 248 -8.71 -5.48 1.57
N MET A 249 -9.80 -5.60 0.82
CA MET A 249 -10.49 -4.53 0.09
C MET A 249 -12.00 -4.56 0.43
N GLN A 250 -12.35 -5.20 1.54
CA GLN A 250 -13.73 -5.43 1.94
C GLN A 250 -14.40 -4.08 2.26
N SER A 251 -15.47 -3.76 1.53
CA SER A 251 -16.26 -2.54 1.71
C SER A 251 -17.58 -2.74 2.45
N GLU A 252 -17.99 -4.00 2.64
CA GLU A 252 -19.23 -4.36 3.34
C GLU A 252 -18.93 -5.29 4.50
N GLY A 253 -19.71 -5.20 5.58
CA GLY A 253 -19.61 -6.14 6.69
C GLY A 253 -20.13 -7.52 6.31
N ILE A 254 -19.23 -8.50 6.26
CA ILE A 254 -19.55 -9.91 6.10
C ILE A 254 -19.38 -10.54 7.47
N ASP A 255 -20.44 -11.19 7.97
CA ASP A 255 -20.45 -12.00 9.20
C ASP A 255 -19.73 -11.44 10.45
N ASN A 256 -19.69 -10.11 10.60
CA ASN A 256 -18.97 -9.37 11.65
C ASN A 256 -17.47 -9.68 11.69
N ARG A 257 -16.87 -9.95 10.53
CA ARG A 257 -15.43 -10.17 10.38
C ARG A 257 -14.86 -9.33 9.26
N LEU A 258 -13.60 -8.94 9.42
CA LEU A 258 -12.80 -8.37 8.35
C LEU A 258 -12.01 -9.51 7.69
N HIS A 259 -12.37 -9.82 6.45
CA HIS A 259 -11.78 -10.93 5.69
C HIS A 259 -10.54 -10.48 4.93
N PHE A 260 -9.49 -11.26 5.10
CA PHE A 260 -8.21 -11.12 4.44
C PHE A 260 -7.90 -12.35 3.59
N TYR A 261 -7.12 -12.11 2.55
CA TYR A 261 -6.51 -13.14 1.72
C TYR A 261 -5.01 -12.85 1.59
N GLU A 262 -4.22 -13.84 1.15
CA GLU A 262 -2.84 -13.53 0.78
C GLU A 262 -2.85 -12.59 -0.42
N THR A 263 -2.01 -11.55 -0.40
CA THR A 263 -1.88 -10.67 -1.55
C THR A 263 -1.39 -11.43 -2.77
N GLU A 264 -1.95 -11.15 -3.95
CA GLU A 264 -1.40 -11.65 -5.21
C GLU A 264 -0.21 -10.81 -5.71
N ASN A 265 0.06 -9.66 -5.07
CA ASN A 265 1.14 -8.79 -5.47
C ASN A 265 2.51 -9.44 -5.18
N TYR A 266 3.16 -9.91 -6.26
CA TYR A 266 4.44 -10.61 -6.17
C TYR A 266 5.51 -9.78 -5.45
N ALA A 267 5.60 -8.47 -5.74
CA ALA A 267 6.62 -7.60 -5.16
C ALA A 267 6.48 -7.52 -3.63
N LEU A 268 5.26 -7.35 -3.11
CA LEU A 268 5.01 -7.35 -1.67
C LEU A 268 5.40 -8.67 -1.01
N ARG A 269 4.99 -9.81 -1.57
CA ARG A 269 5.30 -11.13 -1.03
C ARG A 269 6.80 -11.38 -0.96
N THR A 270 7.50 -11.16 -2.07
CA THR A 270 8.94 -11.43 -2.13
C THR A 270 9.77 -10.38 -1.40
N GLY A 271 9.36 -9.12 -1.44
CA GLY A 271 10.03 -8.02 -0.76
C GLY A 271 9.98 -8.20 0.75
N PHE A 272 8.79 -8.47 1.30
CA PHE A 272 8.66 -8.75 2.72
C PHE A 272 9.39 -10.03 3.13
N ALA A 273 9.30 -11.10 2.34
CA ALA A 273 10.04 -12.33 2.62
C ALA A 273 11.56 -12.11 2.62
N ALA A 274 12.09 -11.27 1.73
CA ALA A 274 13.50 -10.92 1.74
C ALA A 274 13.88 -10.15 3.02
N ILE A 275 13.05 -9.20 3.45
CA ILE A 275 13.29 -8.43 4.68
C ILE A 275 13.30 -9.32 5.92
N VAL A 276 12.37 -10.27 6.03
CA VAL A 276 12.31 -11.20 7.16
C VAL A 276 13.50 -12.14 7.20
N ASN A 277 14.05 -12.53 6.05
CA ASN A 277 15.16 -13.49 5.94
C ASN A 277 16.56 -12.85 5.89
N ASP A 278 16.65 -11.52 5.94
CA ASP A 278 17.92 -10.78 6.07
C ASP A 278 18.47 -10.85 7.50
#